data_AF-A0A327ZEG7-F1
#
_entry.id   AF-A0A327ZEG7-F1
#
_cell.length_a   1.000
_cell.length_b   1.000
_cell.length_c   1.000
_cell.angle_alpha   90.00
_cell.angle_beta   90.00
_cell.angle_gamma   90.00
#
_symmetry.space_group_name_H-M   'P 1'
#
loop_
_entity.id
_entity.type
_entity.pdbx_description
1 polymer ?
#
loop_
_entity_poly.entity_id
_entity_poly.type
_entity_poly.pdbx_seq_one_letter_code
_entity_poly.pdbx_strand_id
1 'polypeptide(L)'
;MKTPVIADLTRTCQPFTTAGLLSALETAWAAIRGRHPEVPEVVLIVGSGSPAKPSAALKYGHFASLRWQHGDRQLPEVLISGEGLKRSPAEILVTLLHEAAHGLADVRGVQDTSRQGRWHNKKFATLAKELGLVAEKDDKLGYSPCKLSDQAAADYAATIQTLGKALNVFRHPEVIGEGKKRTNNNNGVSCECECPRKIRLSLEVFDKGAIVCASCEAAFLPEDVDRDTYEFPTFGQPCTHGDDQADPVPADANLDDPMVFFDPSGERYGIPTYPFKLAPTGLATLRQLRADGLRPGGQEIAAQLMWRRGHRRAFLYRIDLAVPKRTATAAQRAALDKAMTARRTCPECGVFQDYYIPRRTGACLDCTPGGAR
;
A
#
# COMPACT_ATOMS: atom_id res chain seq x y z
N MET A 1 -15.73 -36.14 38.38
CA MET A 1 -14.26 -36.09 38.18
C MET A 1 -13.79 -34.72 38.63
N LYS A 2 -12.88 -34.65 39.61
CA LYS A 2 -12.34 -33.37 40.09
C LYS A 2 -11.42 -32.79 39.02
N THR A 3 -11.66 -31.56 38.59
CA THR A 3 -10.76 -30.79 37.73
C THR A 3 -9.38 -30.76 38.41
N PRO A 4 -8.29 -31.16 37.74
CA PRO A 4 -6.97 -31.07 38.34
C PRO A 4 -6.67 -29.59 38.58
N VAL A 5 -6.43 -29.24 39.84
CA VAL A 5 -5.83 -27.95 40.18
C VAL A 5 -4.44 -28.00 39.59
N ILE A 6 -4.21 -27.26 38.50
CA ILE A 6 -2.86 -27.05 37.98
C ILE A 6 -2.11 -26.33 39.10
N ALA A 7 -1.29 -27.07 39.83
CA ALA A 7 -0.39 -26.51 40.82
C ALA A 7 0.48 -25.48 40.10
N ASP A 8 0.55 -24.28 40.69
CA ASP A 8 1.33 -23.15 40.22
C ASP A 8 2.73 -23.59 39.76
N LEU A 9 2.90 -23.74 38.45
CA LEU A 9 4.15 -24.18 37.84
C LEU A 9 5.21 -23.07 37.85
N THR A 10 4.85 -21.86 38.29
CA THR A 10 5.79 -20.77 38.38
C THR A 10 6.34 -20.65 39.78
N ARG A 11 7.59 -21.08 39.92
CA ARG A 11 8.48 -20.93 41.07
C ARG A 11 8.85 -19.45 41.30
N THR A 12 7.88 -18.55 41.26
CA THR A 12 8.09 -17.10 41.25
C THR A 12 7.18 -16.45 42.27
N CYS A 13 7.78 -15.78 43.25
CA CYS A 13 7.12 -14.87 44.20
C CYS A 13 6.55 -13.62 43.51
N GLN A 14 5.95 -13.76 42.33
CA GLN A 14 5.37 -12.67 41.56
C GLN A 14 3.89 -12.50 41.93
N PRO A 15 3.39 -11.26 42.05
CA PRO A 15 1.98 -11.00 42.33
C PRO A 15 1.07 -11.25 41.11
N PHE A 16 1.65 -11.61 39.95
CA PHE A 16 0.95 -11.95 38.71
C PHE A 16 1.73 -13.04 37.98
N THR A 17 1.06 -13.81 37.12
CA THR A 17 1.71 -14.79 36.25
C THR A 17 1.12 -14.73 34.85
N THR A 18 1.97 -14.88 33.82
CA THR A 18 1.50 -14.97 32.43
C THR A 18 0.57 -16.16 32.24
N ALA A 19 0.83 -17.27 32.92
CA ALA A 19 -0.04 -18.45 32.90
C ALA A 19 -1.43 -18.15 33.48
N GLY A 20 -1.52 -17.44 34.62
CA GLY A 20 -2.80 -17.03 35.21
C GLY A 20 -3.58 -16.07 34.31
N LEU A 21 -2.88 -15.14 33.66
CA LEU A 21 -3.45 -14.22 32.68
C LEU A 21 -4.07 -14.98 31.49
N LEU A 22 -3.28 -15.87 30.86
CA LEU A 22 -3.76 -16.67 29.72
C LEU A 22 -4.88 -17.64 30.14
N SER A 23 -4.75 -18.28 31.30
CA SER A 23 -5.78 -19.18 31.83
C SER A 23 -7.12 -18.47 32.04
N ALA A 24 -7.10 -17.20 32.49
CA ALA A 24 -8.33 -16.42 32.63
C ALA A 24 -8.96 -16.07 31.27
N LEU A 25 -8.16 -15.74 30.25
CA LEU A 25 -8.65 -15.50 28.89
C LEU A 25 -9.22 -16.78 28.26
N GLU A 26 -8.53 -17.91 28.40
CA GLU A 26 -9.00 -19.22 27.93
C GLU A 26 -10.27 -19.65 28.65
N THR A 27 -10.37 -19.42 29.96
CA THR A 27 -11.58 -19.67 30.75
C THR A 27 -12.74 -18.81 30.24
N ALA A 28 -12.50 -17.53 29.93
CA ALA A 28 -13.52 -16.66 29.36
C ALA A 28 -13.97 -17.14 27.97
N TRP A 29 -13.04 -17.55 27.11
CA TRP A 29 -13.38 -18.12 25.79
C TRP A 29 -14.17 -19.43 25.92
N ALA A 30 -13.78 -20.30 26.85
CA ALA A 30 -14.53 -21.51 27.15
C ALA A 30 -15.96 -21.19 27.64
N ALA A 31 -16.15 -20.14 28.45
CA ALA A 31 -17.46 -19.69 28.87
C ALA A 31 -18.31 -19.17 27.68
N ILE A 32 -17.69 -18.45 26.73
CA ILE A 32 -18.34 -18.03 25.49
C ILE A 32 -18.79 -19.24 24.68
N ARG A 33 -17.89 -20.21 24.45
CA ARG A 33 -18.21 -21.45 23.72
C ARG A 33 -19.27 -22.30 24.40
N GLY A 34 -19.26 -22.34 25.73
CA GLY A 34 -20.28 -23.05 26.51
C GLY A 34 -21.70 -22.51 26.27
N ARG A 35 -21.82 -21.21 25.98
CA ARG A 35 -23.09 -20.55 25.62
C ARG A 35 -23.35 -20.56 24.11
N HIS A 36 -22.30 -20.56 23.30
CA HIS A 36 -22.36 -20.51 21.84
C HIS A 36 -21.47 -21.61 21.23
N PRO A 37 -21.97 -22.86 21.13
CA PRO A 37 -21.15 -24.01 20.74
C PRO A 37 -20.53 -23.96 19.34
N GLU A 38 -21.12 -23.16 18.43
CA GLU A 38 -20.57 -22.91 17.08
C GLU A 38 -19.33 -22.01 17.08
N VAL A 39 -19.06 -21.28 18.17
CA VAL A 39 -17.83 -20.48 18.29
C VAL A 39 -16.63 -21.44 18.30
N PRO A 40 -15.65 -21.25 17.41
CA PRO A 40 -14.59 -22.25 17.21
C PRO A 40 -13.63 -22.33 18.40
N GLU A 41 -12.94 -23.45 18.48
CA GLU A 41 -11.69 -23.58 19.23
C GLU A 41 -10.65 -22.64 18.61
N VAL A 42 -9.90 -21.93 19.44
CA VAL A 42 -8.88 -20.98 18.97
C VAL A 42 -7.62 -21.09 19.80
N VAL A 43 -6.49 -20.72 19.22
CA VAL A 43 -5.27 -20.40 19.97
C VAL A 43 -5.38 -18.95 20.42
N LEU A 44 -5.44 -18.72 21.73
CA LEU A 44 -5.46 -17.39 22.32
C LEU A 44 -4.03 -16.89 22.53
N ILE A 45 -3.73 -15.70 22.03
CA ILE A 45 -2.45 -15.05 22.22
C ILE A 45 -2.61 -13.65 22.77
N VAL A 46 -1.59 -13.18 23.50
CA VAL A 46 -1.47 -11.78 23.91
C VAL A 46 -0.32 -11.15 23.14
N GLY A 47 -0.64 -10.13 22.33
CA GLY A 47 0.31 -9.54 21.40
C GLY A 47 0.27 -8.00 21.42
N SER A 48 1.02 -7.37 20.52
CA SER A 48 0.90 -5.91 20.33
C SER A 48 -0.39 -5.59 19.58
N GLY A 49 -1.15 -4.65 20.13
CA GLY A 49 -2.20 -3.93 19.40
C GLY A 49 -1.70 -2.63 18.78
N SER A 50 -0.45 -2.24 19.07
CA SER A 50 0.10 -0.95 18.68
C SER A 50 0.12 -0.82 17.15
N PRO A 51 -0.42 0.28 16.60
CA PRO A 51 -0.56 0.44 15.16
C PRO A 51 0.80 0.65 14.51
N ALA A 52 1.01 0.20 13.27
CA ALA A 52 2.22 0.52 12.51
C ALA A 52 2.36 2.02 12.15
N LYS A 53 1.33 2.83 12.42
CA LYS A 53 1.27 4.26 12.12
C LYS A 53 0.70 5.04 13.30
N PRO A 54 1.25 6.22 13.66
CA PRO A 54 0.74 7.00 14.80
C PRO A 54 -0.73 7.43 14.68
N SER A 55 -1.25 7.55 13.45
CA SER A 55 -2.61 8.01 13.19
C SER A 55 -3.68 6.93 13.26
N ALA A 56 -3.31 5.65 13.39
CA ALA A 56 -4.26 4.56 13.49
C ALA A 56 -4.60 4.28 14.95
N ALA A 57 -5.82 3.84 15.21
CA ALA A 57 -6.24 3.49 16.56
C ALA A 57 -5.56 2.18 17.03
N LEU A 58 -5.39 2.05 18.34
CA LEU A 58 -4.95 0.81 18.97
C LEU A 58 -5.95 -0.31 18.65
N LYS A 59 -5.43 -1.46 18.20
CA LYS A 59 -6.25 -2.64 17.92
C LYS A 59 -6.39 -3.47 19.20
N TYR A 60 -7.60 -3.63 19.71
CA TYR A 60 -7.83 -4.35 20.96
C TYR A 60 -7.82 -5.88 20.83
N GLY A 61 -8.29 -6.39 19.69
CA GLY A 61 -8.33 -7.82 19.41
C GLY A 61 -8.23 -8.11 17.92
N HIS A 62 -7.96 -9.37 17.57
CA HIS A 62 -8.03 -9.85 16.20
C HIS A 62 -8.34 -11.34 16.12
N PHE A 63 -9.35 -11.69 15.34
CA PHE A 63 -9.55 -13.04 14.84
C PHE A 63 -8.83 -13.26 13.51
N ALA A 64 -8.12 -14.37 13.39
CA ALA A 64 -7.52 -14.81 12.14
C ALA A 64 -7.71 -16.32 11.96
N SER A 65 -8.33 -16.73 10.86
CA SER A 65 -8.54 -18.14 10.55
C SER A 65 -7.24 -18.84 10.13
N LEU A 66 -7.16 -20.13 10.46
CA LEU A 66 -6.13 -21.08 9.98
C LEU A 66 -4.67 -20.66 10.24
N ARG A 67 -4.38 -19.98 11.36
CA ARG A 67 -3.04 -19.48 11.69
C ARG A 67 -2.12 -20.49 12.34
N TRP A 68 -2.69 -21.45 13.06
CA TRP A 68 -1.95 -22.42 13.85
C TRP A 68 -2.12 -23.83 13.30
N GLN A 69 -1.15 -24.70 13.53
CA GLN A 69 -1.21 -26.12 13.15
C GLN A 69 -1.27 -26.98 14.43
N HIS A 70 -2.21 -27.91 14.50
CA HIS A 70 -2.31 -28.90 15.56
C HIS A 70 -2.59 -30.28 14.96
N GLY A 71 -1.56 -31.14 14.91
CA GLY A 71 -1.61 -32.38 14.14
C GLY A 71 -1.88 -32.08 12.66
N ASP A 72 -2.93 -32.66 12.10
CA ASP A 72 -3.37 -32.44 10.72
C ASP A 72 -4.39 -31.29 10.56
N ARG A 73 -4.81 -30.65 11.67
CA ARG A 73 -5.81 -29.58 11.68
C ARG A 73 -5.16 -28.21 11.74
N GLN A 74 -5.68 -27.27 10.96
CA GLN A 74 -5.40 -25.85 11.14
C GLN A 74 -6.38 -25.23 12.14
N LEU A 75 -5.88 -24.38 13.03
CA LEU A 75 -6.64 -23.72 14.09
C LEU A 75 -6.66 -22.19 13.89
N PRO A 76 -7.79 -21.53 14.16
CA PRO A 76 -7.85 -20.08 14.23
C PRO A 76 -7.05 -19.51 15.40
N GLU A 77 -6.70 -18.23 15.29
CA GLU A 77 -6.08 -17.42 16.33
C GLU A 77 -7.03 -16.32 16.80
N VAL A 78 -7.05 -16.07 18.11
CA VAL A 78 -7.58 -14.84 18.69
C VAL A 78 -6.44 -14.13 19.41
N LEU A 79 -6.05 -12.97 18.90
CA LEU A 79 -5.13 -12.07 19.57
C LEU A 79 -5.92 -11.12 20.46
N ILE A 80 -5.48 -10.96 21.70
CA ILE A 80 -5.84 -9.85 22.58
C ILE A 80 -4.62 -8.94 22.74
N SER A 81 -4.81 -7.64 22.53
CA SER A 81 -3.71 -6.68 22.72
C SER A 81 -3.35 -6.57 24.20
N GLY A 82 -2.05 -6.69 24.49
CA GLY A 82 -1.53 -6.46 25.85
C GLY A 82 -1.78 -5.02 26.32
N GLU A 83 -1.79 -4.05 25.42
CA GLU A 83 -2.12 -2.64 25.71
C GLU A 83 -3.61 -2.47 26.02
N GLY A 84 -4.46 -3.24 25.35
CA GLY A 84 -5.90 -3.29 25.57
C GLY A 84 -6.31 -3.83 26.93
N LEU A 85 -5.41 -4.52 27.66
CA LEU A 85 -5.66 -5.05 29.00
C LEU A 85 -5.78 -3.97 30.09
N LYS A 86 -5.43 -2.71 29.78
CA LYS A 86 -5.65 -1.57 30.69
C LYS A 86 -7.13 -1.24 30.88
N ARG A 87 -8.00 -1.71 29.98
CA ARG A 87 -9.46 -1.46 30.02
C ARG A 87 -10.14 -2.28 31.12
N SER A 88 -11.40 -1.98 31.40
CA SER A 88 -12.17 -2.74 32.38
C SER A 88 -12.34 -4.21 31.93
N PRO A 89 -12.52 -5.16 32.88
CA PRO A 89 -12.74 -6.56 32.53
C PRO A 89 -13.96 -6.79 31.63
N ALA A 90 -15.00 -5.96 31.76
CA ALA A 90 -16.17 -5.99 30.89
C ALA A 90 -15.82 -5.59 29.45
N GLU A 91 -15.01 -4.56 29.23
CA GLU A 91 -14.55 -4.16 27.89
C GLU A 91 -13.60 -5.19 27.26
N ILE A 92 -12.82 -5.90 28.08
CA ILE A 92 -11.98 -7.01 27.60
C ILE A 92 -12.87 -8.18 27.16
N LEU A 93 -13.93 -8.50 27.92
CA LEU A 93 -14.92 -9.48 27.50
C LEU A 93 -15.66 -9.07 26.22
N VAL A 94 -16.02 -7.80 26.06
CA VAL A 94 -16.58 -7.27 24.80
C VAL A 94 -15.63 -7.56 23.64
N THR A 95 -14.32 -7.40 23.85
CA THR A 95 -13.32 -7.70 22.81
C THR A 95 -13.32 -9.19 22.47
N LEU A 96 -13.35 -10.08 23.46
CA LEU A 96 -13.44 -11.53 23.22
C LEU A 96 -14.72 -11.90 22.47
N LEU A 97 -15.87 -11.35 22.85
CA LEU A 97 -17.15 -11.59 22.15
C LEU A 97 -17.16 -11.02 20.72
N HIS A 98 -16.48 -9.89 20.50
CA HIS A 98 -16.29 -9.31 19.17
C HIS A 98 -15.49 -10.26 18.28
N GLU A 99 -14.35 -10.77 18.77
CA GLU A 99 -13.56 -11.74 18.00
C GLU A 99 -14.28 -13.09 17.83
N ALA A 100 -15.13 -13.48 18.79
CA ALA A 100 -16.00 -14.65 18.66
C ALA A 100 -17.06 -14.45 17.56
N ALA A 101 -17.53 -13.22 17.32
CA ALA A 101 -18.47 -12.93 16.23
C ALA A 101 -17.80 -13.16 14.87
N HIS A 102 -16.54 -12.76 14.72
CA HIS A 102 -15.72 -13.09 13.55
C HIS A 102 -15.48 -14.60 13.41
N GLY A 103 -15.19 -15.29 14.52
CA GLY A 103 -15.04 -16.75 14.52
C GLY A 103 -16.32 -17.49 14.10
N LEU A 104 -17.47 -17.03 14.58
CA LEU A 104 -18.77 -17.56 14.17
C LEU A 104 -19.06 -17.26 12.69
N ALA A 105 -18.66 -16.08 12.20
CA ALA A 105 -18.77 -15.73 10.80
C ALA A 105 -17.93 -16.67 9.91
N ASP A 106 -16.69 -16.97 10.31
CA ASP A 106 -15.80 -17.89 9.60
C ASP A 106 -16.38 -19.30 9.54
N VAL A 107 -16.84 -19.85 10.68
CA VAL A 107 -17.49 -21.17 10.75
C VAL A 107 -18.74 -21.24 9.86
N ARG A 108 -19.52 -20.17 9.79
CA ARG A 108 -20.75 -20.10 8.99
C ARG A 108 -20.54 -19.64 7.54
N GLY A 109 -19.30 -19.36 7.11
CA GLY A 109 -19.01 -18.84 5.77
C GLY A 109 -19.62 -17.46 5.49
N VAL A 110 -19.83 -16.65 6.53
CA VAL A 110 -20.45 -15.33 6.44
C VAL A 110 -19.38 -14.24 6.28
N GLN A 111 -19.45 -13.50 5.18
CA GLN A 111 -18.63 -12.29 5.02
C GLN A 111 -19.20 -11.13 5.85
N ASP A 112 -18.64 -10.92 7.03
CA ASP A 112 -19.10 -9.98 8.06
C ASP A 112 -18.37 -8.62 8.04
N THR A 113 -17.25 -8.54 7.31
CA THR A 113 -16.50 -7.29 7.12
C THR A 113 -16.25 -6.97 5.63
N SER A 114 -15.88 -5.72 5.37
CA SER A 114 -15.49 -5.21 4.05
C SER A 114 -14.36 -4.18 4.19
N ARG A 115 -13.92 -3.59 3.07
CA ARG A 115 -12.81 -2.62 3.03
C ARG A 115 -11.54 -3.15 3.73
N GLN A 116 -11.16 -4.40 3.41
CA GLN A 116 -10.03 -5.10 4.03
C GLN A 116 -10.16 -5.19 5.55
N GLY A 117 -11.33 -5.61 6.05
CA GLY A 117 -11.60 -5.78 7.48
C GLY A 117 -11.85 -4.49 8.27
N ARG A 118 -11.81 -3.30 7.62
CA ARG A 118 -12.00 -2.03 8.33
C ARG A 118 -13.47 -1.70 8.61
N TRP A 119 -14.38 -2.22 7.79
CA TRP A 119 -15.80 -1.92 7.89
C TRP A 119 -16.61 -3.15 8.28
N HIS A 120 -17.20 -3.12 9.46
CA HIS A 120 -18.08 -4.18 9.98
C HIS A 120 -19.49 -3.95 9.47
N ASN A 121 -20.04 -4.91 8.74
CA ASN A 121 -21.32 -4.76 8.07
C ASN A 121 -22.50 -5.20 8.98
N LYS A 122 -23.73 -5.15 8.46
CA LYS A 122 -24.93 -5.55 9.24
C LYS A 122 -24.91 -7.03 9.64
N LYS A 123 -24.26 -7.90 8.87
CA LYS A 123 -24.12 -9.34 9.20
C LYS A 123 -23.24 -9.52 10.43
N PHE A 124 -22.16 -8.74 10.55
CA PHE A 124 -21.39 -8.67 11.80
C PHE A 124 -22.30 -8.28 12.98
N ALA A 125 -23.09 -7.21 12.85
CA ALA A 125 -23.99 -6.77 13.92
C ALA A 125 -25.00 -7.85 14.33
N THR A 126 -25.52 -8.64 13.37
CA THR A 126 -26.39 -9.78 13.65
C THR A 126 -25.67 -10.85 14.48
N LEU A 127 -24.47 -11.27 14.07
CA LEU A 127 -23.68 -12.27 14.79
C LEU A 127 -23.25 -11.78 16.18
N ALA A 128 -22.81 -10.52 16.28
CA ALA A 128 -22.46 -9.88 17.54
C ALA A 128 -23.67 -9.88 18.51
N LYS A 129 -24.87 -9.62 18.01
CA LYS A 129 -26.11 -9.69 18.79
C LYS A 129 -26.41 -11.11 19.28
N GLU A 130 -26.20 -12.14 18.45
CA GLU A 130 -26.34 -13.53 18.88
C GLU A 130 -25.41 -13.87 20.06
N LEU A 131 -24.23 -13.26 20.11
CA LEU A 131 -23.26 -13.42 21.18
C LEU A 131 -23.50 -12.49 22.39
N GLY A 132 -24.61 -11.74 22.39
CA GLY A 132 -25.00 -10.88 23.51
C GLY A 132 -24.42 -9.46 23.45
N LEU A 133 -23.87 -9.03 22.32
CA LEU A 133 -23.42 -7.66 22.11
C LEU A 133 -24.51 -6.76 21.53
N VAL A 134 -24.43 -5.47 21.85
CA VAL A 134 -25.19 -4.40 21.21
C VAL A 134 -24.21 -3.59 20.36
N ALA A 135 -24.31 -3.72 19.04
CA ALA A 135 -23.45 -3.01 18.10
C ALA A 135 -24.02 -1.62 17.75
N GLU A 136 -23.18 -0.60 17.84
CA GLU A 136 -23.47 0.78 17.48
C GLU A 136 -22.90 1.08 16.09
N LYS A 137 -23.65 1.82 15.26
CA LYS A 137 -23.19 2.19 13.92
C LYS A 137 -22.21 3.37 14.01
N ASP A 138 -21.02 3.18 13.47
CA ASP A 138 -19.97 4.20 13.32
C ASP A 138 -19.68 4.48 11.83
N ASP A 139 -19.43 5.76 11.51
CA ASP A 139 -19.24 6.23 10.13
C ASP A 139 -17.93 5.77 9.48
N LYS A 140 -16.97 5.27 10.28
CA LYS A 140 -15.66 4.82 9.80
C LYS A 140 -15.50 3.31 9.90
N LEU A 141 -15.97 2.72 10.99
CA LEU A 141 -15.75 1.33 11.37
C LEU A 141 -16.98 0.43 11.09
N GLY A 142 -18.11 1.02 10.71
CA GLY A 142 -19.38 0.30 10.59
C GLY A 142 -19.88 -0.10 11.98
N TYR A 143 -20.32 -1.35 12.13
CA TYR A 143 -20.87 -1.86 13.40
C TYR A 143 -19.80 -2.40 14.37
N SER A 144 -18.57 -1.91 14.29
CA SER A 144 -17.47 -2.39 15.15
C SER A 144 -17.63 -2.01 16.63
N PRO A 145 -18.05 -0.78 16.99
CA PRO A 145 -18.23 -0.43 18.38
C PRO A 145 -19.36 -1.24 18.99
N CYS A 146 -19.06 -1.99 20.04
CA CYS A 146 -20.01 -2.86 20.72
C CYS A 146 -19.99 -2.62 22.22
N LYS A 147 -21.11 -2.92 22.87
CA LYS A 147 -21.26 -3.01 24.33
C LYS A 147 -21.91 -4.34 24.70
N LEU A 148 -21.77 -4.77 25.95
CA LEU A 148 -22.57 -5.89 26.45
C LEU A 148 -24.04 -5.46 26.52
N SER A 149 -24.94 -6.35 26.13
CA SER A 149 -26.33 -6.26 26.57
C SER A 149 -26.43 -6.51 28.08
N ASP A 150 -27.50 -6.02 28.72
CA ASP A 150 -27.73 -6.24 30.16
C ASP A 150 -27.78 -7.74 30.50
N GLN A 151 -28.43 -8.52 29.63
CA GLN A 151 -28.49 -9.97 29.76
C GLN A 151 -27.08 -10.60 29.70
N ALA A 152 -26.28 -10.23 28.70
CA ALA A 152 -24.90 -10.74 28.60
C ALA A 152 -24.04 -10.32 29.79
N ALA A 153 -24.20 -9.09 30.29
CA ALA A 153 -23.48 -8.61 31.47
C ALA A 153 -23.79 -9.46 32.72
N ALA A 154 -25.07 -9.81 32.93
CA ALA A 154 -25.49 -10.71 34.00
C ALA A 154 -24.94 -12.14 33.78
N ASP A 155 -25.07 -12.63 32.56
CA ASP A 155 -24.65 -13.98 32.15
C ASP A 155 -23.16 -14.23 32.32
N TYR A 156 -22.33 -13.22 32.08
CA TYR A 156 -20.88 -13.30 32.18
C TYR A 156 -20.32 -12.68 33.47
N ALA A 157 -21.14 -12.31 34.46
CA ALA A 157 -20.68 -11.64 35.68
C ALA A 157 -19.51 -12.37 36.39
N ALA A 158 -19.59 -13.69 36.53
CA ALA A 158 -18.50 -14.50 37.10
C ALA A 158 -17.23 -14.51 36.24
N THR A 159 -17.39 -14.49 34.91
CA THR A 159 -16.27 -14.41 33.96
C THR A 159 -15.59 -13.05 34.05
N ILE A 160 -16.37 -11.97 34.09
CA ILE A 160 -15.88 -10.59 34.27
C ILE A 160 -15.10 -10.46 35.59
N GLN A 161 -15.60 -11.05 36.68
CA GLN A 161 -14.90 -11.06 37.96
C GLN A 161 -13.58 -11.83 37.90
N THR A 162 -13.56 -12.97 37.21
CA THR A 162 -12.35 -13.80 37.02
C THR A 162 -11.30 -13.05 36.21
N LEU A 163 -11.70 -12.43 35.10
CA LEU A 163 -10.84 -11.55 34.30
C LEU A 163 -10.28 -10.40 35.17
N GLY A 164 -11.11 -9.76 35.99
CA GLY A 164 -10.67 -8.68 36.87
C GLY A 164 -9.63 -9.07 37.91
N LYS A 165 -9.65 -10.32 38.40
CA LYS A 165 -8.63 -10.82 39.34
C LYS A 165 -7.30 -11.12 38.65
N ALA A 166 -7.33 -11.59 37.40
CA ALA A 166 -6.16 -12.08 36.68
C ALA A 166 -5.48 -11.03 35.80
N LEU A 167 -6.25 -10.10 35.22
CA LEU A 167 -5.76 -9.10 34.25
C LEU A 167 -5.30 -7.82 34.97
N ASN A 168 -4.27 -7.95 35.80
CA ASN A 168 -3.73 -6.86 36.62
C ASN A 168 -2.41 -6.26 36.08
N VAL A 169 -1.95 -6.73 34.93
CA VAL A 169 -0.79 -6.21 34.19
C VAL A 169 -1.16 -5.92 32.74
N PHE A 170 -0.59 -4.87 32.16
CA PHE A 170 -0.83 -4.48 30.78
C PHE A 170 0.46 -3.96 30.14
N ARG A 171 0.50 -4.04 28.81
CA ARG A 171 1.63 -3.59 28.00
C ARG A 171 1.51 -2.08 27.74
N HIS A 172 2.62 -1.35 27.73
CA HIS A 172 2.63 0.03 27.25
C HIS A 172 2.61 0.10 25.71
N PRO A 173 1.94 1.08 25.10
CA PRO A 173 2.00 1.30 23.66
C PRO A 173 3.44 1.47 23.17
N GLU A 174 3.75 0.92 22.00
CA GLU A 174 5.04 1.17 21.37
C GLU A 174 5.15 2.64 20.94
N VAL A 175 6.31 3.26 21.20
CA VAL A 175 6.62 4.60 20.70
C VAL A 175 6.95 4.47 19.22
N ILE A 176 5.95 4.65 18.37
CA ILE A 176 6.15 4.73 16.92
C ILE A 176 6.64 6.15 16.62
N GLY A 177 7.89 6.28 16.17
CA GLY A 177 8.46 7.57 15.77
C GLY A 177 7.57 8.29 14.75
N GLU A 178 7.64 9.62 14.70
CA GLU A 178 6.80 10.47 13.84
C GLU A 178 6.92 10.05 12.37
N GLY A 179 6.04 9.13 11.95
CA GLY A 179 5.91 8.76 10.56
C GLY A 179 5.43 9.99 9.80
N LYS A 180 6.22 10.46 8.84
CA LYS A 180 5.83 11.56 7.93
C LYS A 180 4.41 11.32 7.46
N LYS A 181 3.53 12.26 7.81
CA LYS A 181 2.09 12.22 7.50
C LYS A 181 1.93 12.13 5.99
N ARG A 182 1.65 10.94 5.47
CA ARG A 182 1.35 10.78 4.05
C ARG A 182 -0.07 11.32 3.85
N THR A 183 -0.17 12.51 3.26
CA THR A 183 -1.45 13.12 2.90
C THR A 183 -2.14 12.23 1.89
N ASN A 184 -3.29 11.68 2.28
CA ASN A 184 -4.16 10.94 1.39
C ASN A 184 -4.91 11.97 0.53
N ASN A 185 -4.52 12.13 -0.74
CA ASN A 185 -5.04 13.14 -1.66
C ASN A 185 -6.31 12.68 -2.39
N ASN A 186 -7.25 12.02 -1.71
CA ASN A 186 -8.50 11.55 -2.33
C ASN A 186 -9.48 12.70 -2.70
N ASN A 187 -9.00 13.94 -2.69
CA ASN A 187 -9.73 15.18 -3.04
C ASN A 187 -9.68 15.47 -4.55
N GLY A 188 -9.71 14.41 -5.36
CA GLY A 188 -9.68 14.53 -6.82
C GLY A 188 -11.03 14.98 -7.35
N VAL A 189 -11.06 16.14 -8.01
CA VAL A 189 -12.18 16.64 -8.83
C VAL A 189 -12.29 15.78 -10.08
N SER A 190 -13.52 15.44 -10.46
CA SER A 190 -13.80 14.70 -11.70
C SER A 190 -14.20 15.70 -12.78
N CYS A 191 -13.48 15.70 -13.89
CA CYS A 191 -13.70 16.64 -14.99
C CYS A 191 -13.98 15.89 -16.30
N GLU A 192 -14.84 16.44 -17.14
CA GLU A 192 -15.30 15.83 -18.40
C GLU A 192 -15.11 16.80 -19.60
N CYS A 193 -14.79 16.25 -20.77
CA CYS A 193 -14.79 16.95 -22.07
C CYS A 193 -16.13 16.77 -22.80
N GLU A 194 -16.35 17.51 -23.89
CA GLU A 194 -17.47 17.31 -24.84
C GLU A 194 -17.45 15.96 -25.58
N CYS A 195 -16.31 15.27 -25.53
CA CYS A 195 -16.03 13.98 -26.15
C CYS A 195 -16.20 12.76 -25.19
N PRO A 196 -17.17 12.81 -24.28
CA PRO A 196 -17.33 12.00 -23.06
C PRO A 196 -16.10 11.38 -22.34
N ARG A 197 -14.92 12.01 -22.40
CA ARG A 197 -13.74 11.53 -21.66
C ARG A 197 -13.71 12.15 -20.28
N LYS A 198 -13.33 11.35 -19.29
CA LYS A 198 -13.25 11.76 -17.88
C LYS A 198 -11.82 11.66 -17.36
N ILE A 199 -11.40 12.68 -16.61
CA ILE A 199 -10.15 12.67 -15.85
C ILE A 199 -10.43 13.01 -14.38
N ARG A 200 -9.61 12.48 -13.47
CA ARG A 200 -9.66 12.79 -12.04
C ARG A 200 -8.32 13.37 -11.60
N LEU A 201 -8.34 14.57 -11.02
CA LEU A 201 -7.14 15.30 -10.59
C LEU A 201 -7.43 16.11 -9.33
N SER A 202 -6.42 16.45 -8.52
CA SER A 202 -6.65 17.27 -7.32
C SER A 202 -7.10 18.68 -7.69
N LEU A 203 -7.88 19.31 -6.80
CA LEU A 203 -8.30 20.71 -6.96
C LEU A 203 -7.10 21.64 -7.25
N GLU A 204 -5.99 21.46 -6.51
CA GLU A 204 -4.74 22.23 -6.74
C GLU A 204 -4.15 22.04 -8.15
N VAL A 205 -4.35 20.89 -8.80
CA VAL A 205 -3.86 20.67 -10.17
C VAL A 205 -4.82 21.28 -11.17
N PHE A 206 -6.12 21.29 -10.87
CA PHE A 206 -7.13 21.93 -11.71
C PHE A 206 -6.95 23.45 -11.71
N ASP A 207 -6.69 24.04 -10.54
CA ASP A 207 -6.49 25.49 -10.38
C ASP A 207 -5.19 26.00 -11.05
N LYS A 208 -4.26 25.11 -11.43
CA LYS A 208 -3.03 25.47 -12.15
C LYS A 208 -3.27 25.83 -13.62
N GLY A 209 -4.44 25.50 -14.18
CA GLY A 209 -4.82 25.90 -15.52
C GLY A 209 -5.61 24.83 -16.27
N ALA A 210 -6.19 25.24 -17.40
CA ALA A 210 -7.03 24.38 -18.22
C ALA A 210 -6.26 23.18 -18.78
N ILE A 211 -6.79 21.98 -18.55
CA ILE A 211 -6.36 20.76 -19.23
C ILE A 211 -7.24 20.59 -20.45
N VAL A 212 -6.64 20.57 -21.62
CA VAL A 212 -7.37 20.51 -22.90
C VAL A 212 -7.35 19.11 -23.48
N CYS A 213 -8.50 18.72 -24.01
CA CYS A 213 -8.68 17.46 -24.71
C CYS A 213 -8.04 17.49 -26.10
N ALA A 214 -7.02 16.67 -26.37
CA ALA A 214 -6.37 16.66 -27.69
C ALA A 214 -7.26 16.15 -28.85
N SER A 215 -8.51 15.74 -28.60
CA SER A 215 -9.41 15.23 -29.66
C SER A 215 -10.62 16.12 -29.94
N CYS A 216 -11.11 16.86 -28.95
CA CYS A 216 -12.21 17.81 -29.15
C CYS A 216 -11.81 19.26 -28.81
N GLU A 217 -10.56 19.48 -28.40
CA GLU A 217 -9.98 20.79 -28.08
C GLU A 217 -10.67 21.55 -26.94
N ALA A 218 -11.71 20.97 -26.32
CA ALA A 218 -12.39 21.51 -25.16
C ALA A 218 -11.63 21.25 -23.85
N ALA A 219 -11.80 22.13 -22.87
CA ALA A 219 -11.27 21.92 -21.53
C ALA A 219 -11.99 20.77 -20.81
N PHE A 220 -11.28 20.04 -19.95
CA PHE A 220 -11.90 19.14 -18.99
C PHE A 220 -12.44 19.97 -17.83
N LEU A 221 -13.77 20.02 -17.67
CA LEU A 221 -14.44 20.82 -16.64
C LEU A 221 -15.26 19.94 -15.69
N PRO A 222 -15.38 20.33 -14.40
CA PRO A 222 -16.34 19.75 -13.47
C PRO A 222 -17.79 19.95 -13.93
N GLU A 223 -18.71 19.11 -13.43
CA GLU A 223 -20.15 19.22 -13.75
C GLU A 223 -20.77 20.56 -13.27
N ASP A 224 -20.18 21.18 -12.25
CA ASP A 224 -20.64 22.44 -11.65
C ASP A 224 -20.05 23.70 -12.32
N VAL A 225 -19.16 23.55 -13.30
CA VAL A 225 -18.59 24.68 -14.05
C VAL A 225 -19.32 24.81 -15.38
N ASP A 226 -19.97 25.95 -15.58
CA ASP A 226 -20.59 26.30 -16.84
C ASP A 226 -19.51 26.54 -17.91
N ARG A 227 -19.61 25.77 -19.00
CA ARG A 227 -18.63 25.74 -20.09
C ARG A 227 -18.71 27.00 -20.96
N ASP A 228 -19.90 27.57 -21.11
CA ASP A 228 -20.13 28.73 -21.98
C ASP A 228 -19.58 30.03 -21.37
N THR A 229 -19.36 30.04 -20.06
CA THR A 229 -18.84 31.18 -19.29
C THR A 229 -17.41 30.97 -18.80
N TYR A 230 -16.81 29.81 -19.08
CA TYR A 230 -15.45 29.47 -18.65
C TYR A 230 -14.39 30.09 -19.57
N GLU A 231 -13.93 31.30 -19.23
CA GLU A 231 -12.76 31.92 -19.85
C GLU A 231 -11.47 31.53 -19.12
N PHE A 232 -10.62 30.71 -19.76
CA PHE A 232 -9.23 30.54 -19.34
C PHE A 232 -8.32 30.66 -20.55
N PRO A 233 -7.12 31.27 -20.42
CA PRO A 233 -6.18 31.35 -21.52
C PRO A 233 -5.86 29.94 -22.00
N THR A 234 -6.19 29.66 -23.28
CA THR A 234 -6.15 28.32 -23.87
C THR A 234 -4.74 27.71 -23.85
N PHE A 235 -3.72 28.51 -23.55
CA PHE A 235 -2.36 28.07 -23.28
C PHE A 235 -1.73 28.98 -22.20
N GLY A 236 -1.64 28.48 -20.97
CA GLY A 236 -0.80 29.11 -19.95
C GLY A 236 0.67 29.17 -20.40
N GLN A 237 1.39 30.18 -19.91
CA GLN A 237 2.84 30.32 -20.12
C GLN A 237 3.53 29.00 -19.70
N PRO A 238 4.38 28.39 -20.55
CA PRO A 238 4.92 27.06 -20.28
C PRO A 238 5.70 27.01 -18.96
N CYS A 239 5.33 26.09 -18.09
CA CYS A 239 6.00 25.88 -16.81
C CYS A 239 7.44 25.36 -17.04
N THR A 240 8.43 26.17 -16.63
CA THR A 240 9.86 25.83 -16.58
C THR A 240 10.12 24.86 -15.43
N HIS A 241 9.73 23.59 -15.59
CA HIS A 241 10.13 22.57 -14.61
C HIS A 241 11.50 22.00 -14.94
N GLY A 242 12.50 22.51 -14.21
CA GLY A 242 13.76 21.84 -13.92
C GLY A 242 14.88 22.11 -14.90
N ASP A 243 15.53 23.27 -14.74
CA ASP A 243 16.94 23.51 -15.04
C ASP A 243 17.37 24.75 -14.21
N ASP A 244 17.99 24.52 -13.05
CA ASP A 244 18.52 25.57 -12.15
C ASP A 244 19.75 26.32 -12.71
N GLN A 245 19.86 26.42 -14.04
CA GLN A 245 20.74 27.33 -14.75
C GLN A 245 19.94 27.87 -15.92
N ALA A 246 19.25 29.00 -15.69
CA ALA A 246 18.73 29.79 -16.79
C ALA A 246 19.94 30.32 -17.58
N ASP A 247 20.27 29.66 -18.68
CA ASP A 247 21.24 30.16 -19.63
C ASP A 247 20.81 31.57 -20.08
N PRO A 248 21.77 32.49 -20.30
CA PRO A 248 21.47 33.90 -20.57
C PRO A 248 20.78 34.03 -21.93
N VAL A 249 19.45 34.09 -21.93
CA VAL A 249 18.67 34.52 -23.10
C VAL A 249 18.45 36.03 -23.00
N PRO A 250 18.76 36.82 -24.03
CA PRO A 250 18.51 38.26 -24.03
C PRO A 250 17.04 38.56 -23.71
N ALA A 251 16.80 39.57 -22.87
CA ALA A 251 15.46 39.93 -22.37
C ALA A 251 14.49 40.39 -23.49
N ASP A 252 15.01 40.71 -24.67
CA ASP A 252 14.31 41.15 -25.87
C ASP A 252 14.19 40.06 -26.95
N ALA A 253 14.67 38.84 -26.69
CA ALA A 253 14.66 37.78 -27.68
C ALA A 253 13.26 37.20 -27.91
N ASN A 254 12.82 37.19 -29.17
CA ASN A 254 11.60 36.51 -29.58
C ASN A 254 11.79 34.98 -29.48
N LEU A 255 11.36 34.38 -28.36
CA LEU A 255 11.49 32.95 -28.08
C LEU A 255 10.70 32.04 -29.05
N ASP A 256 9.81 32.62 -29.85
CA ASP A 256 9.09 31.92 -30.91
C ASP A 256 9.88 31.86 -32.23
N ASP A 257 10.95 32.65 -32.37
CA ASP A 257 11.91 32.51 -33.48
C ASP A 257 12.90 31.38 -33.18
N PRO A 258 12.90 30.27 -33.95
CA PRO A 258 13.84 29.17 -33.73
C PRO A 258 15.31 29.61 -33.83
N MET A 259 15.63 30.68 -34.56
CA MET A 259 17.01 31.18 -34.70
C MET A 259 17.60 31.76 -33.41
N VAL A 260 16.78 32.03 -32.39
CA VAL A 260 17.25 32.49 -31.08
C VAL A 260 18.28 31.54 -30.44
N PHE A 261 18.19 30.25 -30.76
CA PHE A 261 19.08 29.20 -30.26
C PHE A 261 20.28 28.91 -31.18
N PHE A 262 20.48 29.69 -32.24
CA PHE A 262 21.61 29.50 -33.14
C PHE A 262 22.88 30.10 -32.54
N ASP A 263 23.71 29.25 -31.94
CA ASP A 263 25.01 29.58 -31.34
C ASP A 263 26.05 28.51 -31.73
N PRO A 264 26.56 28.55 -32.97
CA PRO A 264 27.50 27.53 -33.45
C PRO A 264 28.88 27.59 -32.78
N SER A 265 29.26 28.71 -32.15
CA SER A 265 30.54 28.83 -31.41
C SER A 265 30.42 28.35 -29.96
N GLY A 266 29.21 28.33 -29.40
CA GLY A 266 28.98 27.97 -28.00
C GLY A 266 29.32 29.09 -27.03
N GLU A 267 29.44 30.33 -27.51
CA GLU A 267 29.77 31.50 -26.68
C GLU A 267 28.67 31.82 -25.65
N ARG A 268 27.41 31.52 -25.97
CA ARG A 268 26.27 31.81 -25.10
C ARG A 268 25.94 30.65 -24.18
N TYR A 269 25.95 29.42 -24.71
CA TYR A 269 25.48 28.22 -24.00
C TYR A 269 26.62 27.28 -23.55
N GLY A 270 27.88 27.70 -23.71
CA GLY A 270 29.08 26.93 -23.34
C GLY A 270 29.42 25.78 -24.29
N ILE A 271 28.46 25.33 -25.11
CA ILE A 271 28.65 24.35 -26.18
C ILE A 271 27.89 24.77 -27.44
N PRO A 272 28.33 24.36 -28.64
CA PRO A 272 27.61 24.64 -29.87
C PRO A 272 26.15 24.25 -29.76
N THR A 273 25.26 25.21 -29.97
CA THR A 273 23.81 25.06 -29.81
C THR A 273 23.13 25.39 -31.13
N TYR A 274 22.26 24.47 -31.56
CA TYR A 274 21.53 24.61 -32.81
C TYR A 274 20.02 24.51 -32.56
N PRO A 275 19.20 25.24 -33.34
CA PRO A 275 17.77 25.03 -33.33
C PRO A 275 17.41 23.63 -33.84
N PHE A 276 16.22 23.15 -33.47
CA PHE A 276 15.74 21.84 -33.93
C PHE A 276 15.77 21.74 -35.46
N LYS A 277 16.38 20.66 -35.98
CA LYS A 277 16.64 20.36 -37.40
C LYS A 277 17.70 21.22 -38.11
N LEU A 278 18.40 22.11 -37.40
CA LEU A 278 19.45 22.97 -37.98
C LEU A 278 20.88 22.59 -37.56
N ALA A 279 21.06 21.48 -36.85
CA ALA A 279 22.40 20.98 -36.55
C ALA A 279 23.13 20.52 -37.83
N PRO A 280 24.45 20.77 -37.93
CA PRO A 280 25.24 20.33 -39.07
C PRO A 280 25.32 18.79 -39.14
N THR A 281 25.62 18.30 -40.34
CA THR A 281 25.86 16.87 -40.58
C THR A 281 27.08 16.37 -39.80
N GLY A 282 27.11 15.09 -39.44
CA GLY A 282 28.19 14.49 -38.64
C GLY A 282 27.91 14.47 -37.13
N LEU A 283 26.77 15.03 -36.70
CA LEU A 283 26.29 15.01 -35.32
C LEU A 283 25.02 14.15 -35.20
N ALA A 284 24.92 13.38 -34.12
CA ALA A 284 23.77 12.54 -33.83
C ALA A 284 23.39 12.56 -32.35
N THR A 285 22.09 12.51 -32.08
CA THR A 285 21.56 12.26 -30.73
C THR A 285 21.84 10.82 -30.28
N LEU A 286 21.78 10.57 -28.97
CA LEU A 286 21.85 9.20 -28.42
C LEU A 286 20.87 8.25 -29.08
N ARG A 287 19.68 8.73 -29.44
CA ARG A 287 18.64 7.91 -30.07
C ARG A 287 19.01 7.56 -31.51
N GLN A 288 19.57 8.49 -32.27
CA GLN A 288 20.05 8.26 -33.63
C GLN A 288 21.23 7.28 -33.64
N LEU A 289 22.26 7.52 -32.81
CA LEU A 289 23.38 6.57 -32.67
C LEU A 289 22.90 5.17 -32.32
N ARG A 290 21.94 5.05 -31.42
CA ARG A 290 21.41 3.74 -30.98
C ARG A 290 20.60 3.04 -32.08
N ALA A 291 19.94 3.78 -32.96
CA ALA A 291 19.27 3.24 -34.16
C ALA A 291 20.29 2.70 -35.17
N ASP A 292 21.45 3.36 -35.27
CA ASP A 292 22.56 2.96 -36.14
C ASP A 292 23.47 1.88 -35.52
N GLY A 293 23.09 1.32 -34.35
CA GLY A 293 23.89 0.30 -33.66
C GLY A 293 25.18 0.84 -33.02
N LEU A 294 25.28 2.15 -32.82
CA LEU A 294 26.42 2.86 -32.24
C LEU A 294 26.14 3.32 -30.80
N ARG A 295 27.20 3.75 -30.11
CA ARG A 295 27.19 4.44 -28.83
C ARG A 295 28.25 5.56 -28.83
N PRO A 296 28.14 6.59 -27.98
CA PRO A 296 29.07 7.74 -27.99
C PRO A 296 30.55 7.41 -27.76
N GLY A 297 30.90 6.21 -27.29
CA GLY A 297 32.30 5.83 -27.09
C GLY A 297 33.00 6.48 -25.89
N GLY A 298 32.29 7.28 -25.09
CA GLY A 298 32.88 8.01 -23.96
C GLY A 298 33.35 9.43 -24.32
N GLN A 299 33.06 9.90 -25.53
CA GLN A 299 33.29 11.29 -25.92
C GLN A 299 32.43 12.25 -25.07
N GLU A 300 32.92 13.48 -24.93
CA GLU A 300 32.16 14.59 -24.36
C GLU A 300 31.02 15.03 -25.29
N ILE A 301 30.11 15.85 -24.78
CA ILE A 301 28.99 16.39 -25.56
C ILE A 301 29.55 17.35 -26.61
N ALA A 302 29.31 17.07 -27.89
CA ALA A 302 29.87 17.87 -28.98
C ALA A 302 29.02 19.11 -29.31
N ALA A 303 27.71 19.02 -29.11
CA ALA A 303 26.76 20.11 -29.32
C ALA A 303 25.41 19.79 -28.64
N GLN A 304 24.47 20.72 -28.70
CA GLN A 304 23.09 20.48 -28.27
C GLN A 304 22.06 21.06 -29.25
N LEU A 305 20.88 20.46 -29.25
CA LEU A 305 19.69 21.00 -29.88
C LEU A 305 18.83 21.67 -28.81
N MET A 306 18.30 22.86 -29.09
CA MET A 306 17.29 23.53 -28.24
C MET A 306 16.05 23.88 -29.05
N TRP A 307 14.87 23.68 -28.46
CA TRP A 307 13.59 24.04 -29.08
C TRP A 307 12.47 24.18 -28.05
N ARG A 308 11.29 24.65 -28.51
CA ARG A 308 10.15 25.02 -27.66
C ARG A 308 10.57 26.02 -26.59
N ARG A 309 10.99 27.22 -27.00
CA ARG A 309 11.40 28.31 -26.09
C ARG A 309 12.48 27.88 -25.08
N GLY A 310 13.35 26.94 -25.45
CA GLY A 310 14.45 26.43 -24.63
C GLY A 310 14.07 25.30 -23.66
N HIS A 311 12.78 24.97 -23.50
CA HIS A 311 12.33 23.93 -22.57
C HIS A 311 12.72 22.50 -22.95
N ARG A 312 13.16 22.28 -24.18
CA ARG A 312 13.64 20.96 -24.62
C ARG A 312 15.04 21.07 -25.16
N ARG A 313 15.89 20.18 -24.64
CA ARG A 313 17.25 19.97 -25.12
C ARG A 313 17.50 18.52 -25.53
N ALA A 314 18.42 18.34 -26.48
CA ALA A 314 18.99 17.02 -26.82
C ALA A 314 20.48 17.17 -27.11
N PHE A 315 21.30 16.38 -26.42
CA PHE A 315 22.74 16.37 -26.66
C PHE A 315 23.10 15.63 -27.94
N LEU A 316 24.06 16.19 -28.64
CA LEU A 316 24.62 15.70 -29.89
C LEU A 316 26.04 15.21 -29.66
N TYR A 317 26.35 14.11 -30.33
CA TYR A 317 27.63 13.44 -30.31
C TYR A 317 28.14 13.32 -31.74
N ARG A 318 29.46 13.35 -31.89
CA ARG A 318 30.12 13.12 -33.17
C ARG A 318 29.94 11.67 -33.59
N ILE A 319 29.45 11.49 -34.82
CA ILE A 319 29.22 10.17 -35.40
C ILE A 319 30.55 9.45 -35.66
N ASP A 320 31.58 10.18 -36.08
CA ASP A 320 32.90 9.62 -36.39
C ASP A 320 33.67 9.14 -35.16
N LEU A 321 33.35 9.65 -33.98
CA LEU A 321 33.89 9.18 -32.69
C LEU A 321 32.99 8.13 -32.02
N ALA A 322 31.83 7.85 -32.60
CA ALA A 322 30.93 6.83 -32.07
C ALA A 322 31.51 5.44 -32.32
N VAL A 323 31.33 4.56 -31.35
CA VAL A 323 31.83 3.18 -31.42
C VAL A 323 30.65 2.22 -31.46
N PRO A 324 30.82 0.99 -31.97
CA PRO A 324 29.76 -0.01 -31.95
C PRO A 324 29.16 -0.20 -30.55
N LYS A 325 27.84 -0.36 -30.51
CA LYS A 325 27.11 -0.71 -29.30
C LYS A 325 27.65 -2.03 -28.76
N ARG A 326 27.88 -2.09 -27.45
CA ARG A 326 28.35 -3.31 -26.80
C ARG A 326 27.31 -4.42 -26.97
N THR A 327 27.74 -5.54 -27.51
CA THR A 327 26.99 -6.79 -27.54
C THR A 327 27.41 -7.63 -26.35
N ALA A 328 26.46 -8.31 -25.72
CA ALA A 328 26.78 -9.24 -24.64
C ALA A 328 27.63 -10.39 -25.20
N THR A 329 28.74 -10.71 -24.53
CA THR A 329 29.59 -11.84 -24.92
C THR A 329 28.82 -13.16 -24.80
N ALA A 330 29.30 -14.22 -25.46
CA ALA A 330 28.69 -15.54 -25.31
C ALA A 330 28.63 -15.99 -23.83
N ALA A 331 29.69 -15.72 -23.06
CA ALA A 331 29.71 -16.00 -21.62
C ALA A 331 28.67 -15.18 -20.83
N GLN A 332 28.49 -13.90 -21.16
CA GLN A 332 27.47 -13.05 -20.54
C GLN A 332 26.05 -13.52 -20.88
N ARG A 333 25.80 -13.92 -22.14
CA ARG A 333 24.51 -14.51 -22.55
C ARG A 333 24.24 -15.81 -21.81
N ALA A 334 25.20 -16.72 -21.77
CA ALA A 334 25.08 -17.98 -21.01
C ALA A 334 24.84 -17.75 -19.51
N ALA A 335 25.49 -16.74 -18.91
CA ALA A 335 25.26 -16.38 -17.52
C ALA A 335 23.83 -15.85 -17.27
N LEU A 336 23.32 -15.01 -18.18
CA LEU A 336 21.94 -14.54 -18.15
C LEU A 336 20.96 -15.70 -18.33
N ASP A 337 21.19 -16.59 -19.29
CA ASP A 337 20.35 -17.76 -19.54
C ASP A 337 20.33 -18.69 -18.33
N LYS A 338 21.48 -18.92 -17.68
CA LYS A 338 21.56 -19.69 -16.43
C LYS A 338 20.80 -19.01 -15.29
N ALA A 339 20.93 -17.69 -15.14
CA ALA A 339 20.20 -16.93 -14.12
C ALA A 339 18.69 -16.95 -14.36
N MET A 340 18.26 -16.83 -15.62
CA MET A 340 16.86 -16.89 -16.01
C MET A 340 16.30 -18.30 -15.81
N THR A 341 17.07 -19.34 -16.16
CA THR A 341 16.72 -20.74 -15.90
C THR A 341 16.54 -21.00 -14.41
N ALA A 342 17.47 -20.55 -13.56
CA ALA A 342 17.36 -20.72 -12.11
C ALA A 342 16.13 -20.00 -11.52
N ARG A 343 15.76 -18.83 -12.05
CA ARG A 343 14.57 -18.08 -11.59
C ARG A 343 13.24 -18.66 -12.08
N ARG A 344 13.29 -19.59 -13.04
CA ARG A 344 12.12 -20.15 -13.71
C ARG A 344 11.97 -21.66 -13.50
N THR A 345 12.99 -22.34 -12.96
CA THR A 345 12.95 -23.78 -12.67
C THR A 345 12.49 -24.00 -11.24
N CYS A 346 11.37 -24.70 -11.07
CA CYS A 346 10.79 -24.91 -9.75
C CYS A 346 11.74 -25.76 -8.88
N PRO A 347 12.09 -25.33 -7.66
CA PRO A 347 12.96 -26.13 -6.80
C PRO A 347 12.27 -27.40 -6.27
N GLU A 348 10.94 -27.50 -6.30
CA GLU A 348 10.19 -28.67 -5.82
C GLU A 348 10.04 -29.75 -6.91
N CYS A 349 9.48 -29.40 -8.06
CA CYS A 349 9.25 -30.37 -9.15
C CYS A 349 10.33 -30.37 -10.24
N GLY A 350 11.27 -29.43 -10.22
CA GLY A 350 12.32 -29.31 -11.23
C GLY A 350 11.85 -28.82 -12.61
N VAL A 351 10.55 -28.49 -12.76
CA VAL A 351 9.98 -28.07 -14.05
C VAL A 351 10.29 -26.60 -14.33
N PHE A 352 10.73 -26.30 -15.56
CA PHE A 352 10.91 -24.94 -16.07
C PHE A 352 9.56 -24.29 -16.42
N GLN A 353 9.37 -23.06 -15.96
CA GLN A 353 8.16 -22.25 -16.14
C GLN A 353 8.43 -21.07 -17.08
N ASP A 354 7.40 -20.60 -17.79
CA ASP A 354 7.47 -19.41 -18.65
C ASP A 354 7.45 -18.09 -17.85
N TYR A 355 7.08 -18.15 -16.56
CA TYR A 355 7.10 -17.05 -15.60
C TYR A 355 8.19 -17.21 -14.53
N TYR A 356 8.47 -16.13 -13.79
CA TYR A 356 9.38 -16.18 -12.64
C TYR A 356 8.71 -16.79 -11.42
N ILE A 357 9.39 -17.75 -10.79
CA ILE A 357 8.87 -18.39 -9.58
C ILE A 357 8.71 -17.34 -8.47
N PRO A 358 7.51 -17.22 -7.87
CA PRO A 358 7.27 -16.23 -6.84
C PRO A 358 8.16 -16.50 -5.61
N ARG A 359 8.92 -15.48 -5.19
CA ARG A 359 9.78 -15.58 -3.99
C ARG A 359 9.00 -15.88 -2.70
N ARG A 360 7.71 -15.57 -2.66
CA ARG A 360 6.85 -15.80 -1.49
C ARG A 360 6.50 -17.27 -1.30
N THR A 361 6.20 -17.98 -2.38
CA THR A 361 5.81 -19.39 -2.33
C THR A 361 7.03 -20.30 -2.43
N GLY A 362 8.11 -19.84 -3.06
CA GLY A 362 9.32 -20.65 -3.27
C GLY A 362 9.15 -21.74 -4.33
N ALA A 363 7.92 -22.08 -4.71
CA ALA A 363 7.56 -23.10 -5.69
C ALA A 363 6.71 -22.53 -6.84
N CYS A 364 6.58 -23.31 -7.92
CA CYS A 364 5.68 -22.96 -9.02
C CYS A 364 4.22 -23.02 -8.56
N LEU A 365 3.32 -22.45 -9.35
CA LEU A 365 1.90 -22.39 -9.04
C LEU A 365 1.28 -23.80 -8.94
N ASP A 366 1.72 -24.76 -9.77
CA ASP A 366 1.19 -26.13 -9.74
C ASP A 366 1.63 -26.91 -8.48
N CYS A 367 2.81 -26.63 -7.94
CA CYS A 367 3.31 -27.23 -6.70
C CYS A 367 2.77 -26.54 -5.44
N THR A 368 2.31 -25.29 -5.57
CA THR A 368 1.72 -24.56 -4.45
C THR A 368 0.24 -24.95 -4.33
N PRO A 369 -0.24 -25.49 -3.19
CA PRO A 369 -1.65 -25.81 -3.02
C PRO A 369 -2.52 -24.56 -3.19
N GLY A 370 -3.40 -24.57 -4.20
CA GLY A 370 -4.26 -23.43 -4.55
C GLY A 370 -3.70 -22.48 -5.62
N GLY A 371 -2.55 -22.79 -6.22
CA GLY A 371 -1.99 -22.01 -7.33
C GLY A 371 -2.68 -22.30 -8.67
N ALA A 372 -3.90 -21.81 -8.84
CA ALA A 372 -4.45 -21.66 -10.19
C ALA A 372 -3.64 -20.59 -10.95
N ARG A 373 -3.32 -20.87 -12.23
CA ARG A 373 -2.65 -19.95 -13.15
C ARG A 373 -3.40 -18.63 -13.34
#